data_AF-A0AA35TFA4-F1
#
_entry.id   AF-A0AA35TFA4-F1
#
_cell.length_a   1.000
_cell.length_b   1.000
_cell.length_c   1.000
_cell.angle_alpha   90.00
_cell.angle_beta   90.00
_cell.angle_gamma   90.00
#
_symmetry.space_group_name_H-M   'P 1'
#
loop_
_entity.id
_entity.type
_entity.pdbx_description
1 polymer ?
#
loop_
_entity_poly.entity_id
_entity_poly.type
_entity_poly.pdbx_seq_one_letter_code
_entity_poly.pdbx_strand_id
1 'polypeptide(L)'
;MPPTIVLLFHHNLQASLVLYELAWRLTRDNNELLWLAITGLTEQLLHEKTDREMYVTEMHRMQPHVLRLNRSEEETVSAINTMKINFVEELRLDLYRHWTIYDSLCNSCYTACKFKVWSLKGHKNLLEFLADMGLPLVQCKQRFSAMDVQFRENFRSWIDRSAAKFDLTTWPMAHSVHRLATRSSCQQQTCYSALQLS
;
A
#
# COMPACT_ATOMS: atom_id res chain seq x y z
N MET A 1 -5.93 36.29 18.88
CA MET A 1 -4.66 36.34 18.10
C MET A 1 -3.61 35.55 18.88
N PRO A 2 -3.80 34.23 19.06
CA PRO A 2 -3.14 33.21 18.21
C PRO A 2 -4.05 31.95 18.03
N PRO A 3 -3.81 31.03 17.06
CA PRO A 3 -3.04 29.80 17.37
C PRO A 3 -2.34 29.12 16.16
N THR A 4 -2.11 29.81 15.04
CA THR A 4 -1.67 29.13 13.80
C THR A 4 -0.24 28.62 13.83
N ILE A 5 0.65 29.15 14.67
CA ILE A 5 2.08 28.82 14.66
C ILE A 5 2.39 27.56 15.50
N VAL A 6 1.58 27.23 16.51
CA VAL A 6 1.80 26.02 17.33
C VAL A 6 1.33 24.74 16.61
N LEU A 7 0.38 24.85 15.69
CA LEU A 7 -0.05 23.73 14.84
C LEU A 7 0.99 23.32 13.78
N LEU A 8 1.97 24.19 13.49
CA LEU A 8 3.03 23.89 12.52
C LEU A 8 4.07 22.89 13.04
N PHE A 9 4.14 22.63 14.35
CA PHE A 9 5.09 21.66 14.93
C PHE A 9 4.50 20.26 15.14
N HIS A 10 3.18 20.10 15.13
CA HIS A 10 2.53 18.77 15.16
C HIS A 10 2.41 18.14 13.78
N HIS A 11 2.42 18.94 12.72
CA HIS A 11 2.64 18.48 11.35
C HIS A 11 4.14 18.42 11.10
N ASN A 12 4.75 17.23 11.14
CA ASN A 12 5.99 17.03 10.39
C ASN A 12 5.69 17.41 8.94
N LEU A 13 6.08 18.62 8.54
CA LEU A 13 5.79 19.21 7.25
C LEU A 13 6.25 18.21 6.19
N GLN A 14 5.32 17.57 5.49
CA GLN A 14 5.68 16.58 4.50
C GLN A 14 6.32 17.34 3.35
N ALA A 15 7.65 17.37 3.33
CA ALA A 15 8.41 18.19 2.39
C ALA A 15 7.99 17.90 0.94
N SER A 16 7.65 16.63 0.66
CA SER A 16 7.14 16.18 -0.63
C SER A 16 5.79 16.80 -0.99
N LEU A 17 4.83 16.92 -0.05
CA LEU A 17 3.55 17.60 -0.29
C LEU A 17 3.74 19.10 -0.53
N VAL A 18 4.55 19.77 0.29
CA VAL A 18 4.80 21.21 0.14
C VAL A 18 5.51 21.53 -1.16
N LEU A 19 6.48 20.72 -1.56
CA LEU A 19 7.16 20.84 -2.85
C LEU A 19 6.19 20.63 -4.02
N TYR A 20 5.27 19.69 -3.90
CA TYR A 20 4.24 19.47 -4.92
C TYR A 20 3.26 20.65 -5.01
N GLU A 21 2.81 21.19 -3.87
CA GLU A 21 1.97 22.39 -3.85
C GLU A 21 2.66 23.58 -4.51
N LEU A 22 3.95 23.76 -4.24
CA LEU A 22 4.75 24.79 -4.91
C LEU A 22 4.81 24.57 -6.42
N ALA A 23 5.10 23.35 -6.87
CA ALA A 23 5.16 23.01 -8.29
C ALA A 23 3.82 23.27 -8.99
N TRP A 24 2.70 22.95 -8.34
CA TRP A 24 1.36 23.24 -8.83
C TRP A 24 1.09 24.74 -8.94
N ARG A 25 1.47 25.55 -7.94
CA ARG A 25 1.36 27.01 -8.00
C ARG A 25 2.18 27.62 -9.13
N LEU A 26 3.30 26.99 -9.49
CA LEU A 26 4.17 27.38 -10.60
C LEU A 26 3.72 26.80 -11.95
N THR A 27 2.60 26.08 -12.01
CA THR A 27 2.10 25.40 -13.23
C THR A 27 3.12 24.42 -13.85
N ARG A 28 3.97 23.82 -13.02
CA ARG A 28 5.01 22.84 -13.40
C ARG A 28 4.78 21.48 -12.76
N ASP A 29 3.52 21.14 -12.50
CA ASP A 29 3.13 19.86 -11.92
C ASP A 29 3.04 18.76 -12.98
N ASN A 30 3.40 17.55 -12.61
CA ASN A 30 3.32 16.35 -13.43
C ASN A 30 2.98 15.12 -12.57
N ASN A 31 2.64 14.00 -13.22
CA ASN A 31 2.31 12.77 -12.51
C ASN A 31 3.48 12.21 -11.69
N GLU A 32 4.74 12.45 -12.10
CA GLU A 32 5.92 12.02 -11.35
C GLU A 32 6.07 12.76 -10.00
N LEU A 33 5.95 14.09 -9.98
CA LEU A 33 6.00 14.90 -8.76
C LEU A 33 4.84 14.56 -7.82
N LEU A 34 3.64 14.31 -8.38
CA LEU A 34 2.49 13.86 -7.62
C LEU A 34 2.76 12.50 -6.96
N TRP A 35 3.39 11.57 -7.68
CA TRP A 35 3.79 10.28 -7.13
C TRP A 35 4.85 10.38 -6.04
N LEU A 36 5.84 11.25 -6.20
CA LEU A 36 6.85 11.51 -5.17
C LEU A 36 6.20 12.10 -3.91
N ALA A 37 5.24 13.01 -4.07
CA ALA A 37 4.45 13.59 -2.98
C ALA A 37 3.74 12.49 -2.18
N ILE A 38 3.00 11.63 -2.88
CA ILE A 38 2.24 10.52 -2.30
C ILE A 38 3.17 9.49 -1.65
N THR A 39 4.33 9.21 -2.25
CA THR A 39 5.30 8.30 -1.69
C THR A 39 5.86 8.81 -0.36
N GLY A 40 6.20 10.10 -0.26
CA GLY A 40 6.61 10.70 1.02
C GLY A 40 5.51 10.67 2.08
N LEU A 41 4.24 10.87 1.67
CA LEU A 41 3.08 10.74 2.56
C LEU A 41 2.94 9.29 3.09
N THR A 42 3.09 8.28 2.23
CA THR A 42 3.04 6.87 2.64
C THR A 42 4.21 6.45 3.52
N GLU A 43 5.39 7.01 3.30
CA GLU A 43 6.57 6.77 4.16
C GLU A 43 6.31 7.20 5.60
N GLN A 44 5.75 8.39 5.79
CA GLN A 44 5.49 8.93 7.11
C GLN A 44 4.45 8.10 7.86
N LEU A 45 3.45 7.58 7.15
CA LEU A 45 2.49 6.63 7.70
C LEU A 45 3.18 5.33 8.15
N LEU A 46 4.09 4.79 7.33
CA LEU A 46 4.81 3.54 7.66
C LEU A 46 5.73 3.69 8.89
N HIS A 47 6.35 4.86 9.07
CA HIS A 47 7.20 5.15 10.22
C HIS A 47 6.42 5.64 11.45
N GLU A 48 5.09 5.59 11.42
CA GLU A 48 4.23 6.05 12.52
C GLU A 48 4.50 7.51 12.92
N LYS A 49 5.01 8.33 11.98
CA LYS A 49 5.29 9.76 12.18
C LYS A 49 4.06 10.65 11.97
N THR A 50 2.98 10.08 11.46
CA THR A 50 1.75 10.78 11.10
C THR A 50 0.56 9.89 11.39
N ASP A 51 -0.48 10.47 11.98
CA ASP A 51 -1.71 9.76 12.30
C ASP A 51 -2.46 9.34 11.04
N ARG A 52 -3.22 8.26 11.18
CA ARG A 52 -4.00 7.70 10.07
C ARG A 52 -5.05 8.67 9.53
N GLU A 53 -5.70 9.43 10.41
CA GLU A 53 -6.71 10.42 10.02
C GLU A 53 -6.09 11.54 9.18
N MET A 54 -4.88 11.97 9.55
CA MET A 54 -4.11 12.95 8.79
C MET A 54 -3.72 12.41 7.42
N TYR A 55 -3.25 11.16 7.34
CA TYR A 55 -2.94 10.52 6.07
C TYR A 55 -4.15 10.46 5.12
N VAL A 56 -5.32 10.05 5.64
CA VAL A 56 -6.56 9.99 4.84
C VAL A 56 -6.96 11.38 4.34
N THR A 57 -6.84 12.40 5.19
CA THR A 57 -7.14 13.79 4.85
C THR A 57 -6.25 14.32 3.72
N GLU A 58 -4.93 14.14 3.83
CA GLU A 58 -3.99 14.57 2.79
C GLU A 58 -4.15 13.77 1.50
N MET A 59 -4.43 12.48 1.59
CA MET A 59 -4.69 11.65 0.41
C MET A 59 -5.95 12.07 -0.33
N HIS A 60 -7.02 12.44 0.40
CA HIS A 60 -8.23 13.00 -0.19
C HIS A 60 -7.96 14.35 -0.87
N ARG A 61 -7.08 15.17 -0.29
CA ARG A 61 -6.64 16.44 -0.88
C ARG A 61 -5.87 16.25 -2.20
N MET A 62 -5.16 15.13 -2.39
CA MET A 62 -4.45 14.81 -3.64
C MET A 62 -5.36 14.28 -4.75
N GLN A 63 -6.53 13.73 -4.42
CA GLN A 63 -7.44 13.07 -5.36
C GLN A 63 -7.85 13.94 -6.57
N PRO A 64 -8.18 15.24 -6.42
CA PRO A 64 -8.51 16.10 -7.57
C PRO A 64 -7.33 16.31 -8.53
N HIS A 65 -6.09 16.33 -8.01
CA HIS A 65 -4.91 16.49 -8.84
C HIS A 65 -4.65 15.29 -9.74
N VAL A 66 -4.87 14.08 -9.22
CA VAL A 66 -4.79 12.82 -9.99
C VAL A 66 -5.79 12.83 -11.15
N LEU A 67 -7.05 13.17 -10.87
CA LEU A 67 -8.09 13.19 -11.90
C LEU A 67 -7.77 14.19 -13.02
N ARG A 68 -7.24 15.36 -12.67
CA ARG A 68 -6.84 16.39 -13.62
C ARG A 68 -5.66 15.95 -14.48
N LEU A 69 -4.59 15.42 -13.89
CA LEU A 69 -3.38 15.03 -14.60
C LEU A 69 -3.59 13.79 -15.49
N ASN A 70 -4.36 12.79 -15.01
CA ASN A 70 -4.69 11.61 -15.82
C ASN A 70 -5.50 11.96 -17.09
N ARG A 71 -6.39 12.96 -17.02
CA ARG A 71 -7.17 13.40 -18.21
C ARG A 71 -6.27 14.08 -19.24
N SER A 72 -5.33 14.90 -18.80
CA SER A 72 -4.45 15.67 -19.69
C SER A 72 -3.57 14.79 -20.58
N GLU A 73 -3.28 13.55 -20.18
CA GLU A 73 -2.40 12.66 -20.93
C GLU A 73 -3.15 11.81 -21.98
N GLU A 74 -4.48 11.68 -21.89
CA GLU A 74 -5.29 10.87 -22.83
C GLU A 74 -5.44 11.51 -24.20
N GLU A 75 -5.28 12.83 -24.30
CA GLU A 75 -5.38 13.58 -25.56
C GLU A 75 -4.08 13.55 -26.39
N THR A 76 -2.97 13.09 -25.81
CA THR A 76 -1.66 13.00 -26.47
C THR A 76 -1.32 11.56 -26.88
N VAL A 77 -1.42 11.26 -28.17
CA VAL A 77 -1.20 9.93 -28.74
C VAL A 77 0.27 9.50 -28.66
N SER A 78 0.61 8.59 -27.74
CA SER A 78 1.40 7.34 -27.95
C SER A 78 1.70 6.71 -26.58
N ALA A 79 0.82 5.80 -26.17
CA ALA A 79 0.65 5.25 -24.83
C ALA A 79 1.71 4.22 -24.39
N ILE A 80 3.00 4.48 -24.63
CA ILE A 80 4.06 3.53 -24.25
C ILE A 80 4.67 3.88 -22.88
N ASN A 81 4.73 5.16 -22.48
CA ASN A 81 5.44 5.61 -21.26
C ASN A 81 4.64 6.53 -20.33
N THR A 82 3.31 6.60 -20.48
CA THR A 82 2.48 7.51 -19.68
C THR A 82 2.23 6.94 -18.28
N MET A 83 2.71 7.66 -17.26
CA MET A 83 2.56 7.33 -15.85
C MET A 83 1.16 7.69 -15.35
N LYS A 84 0.22 6.73 -15.43
CA LYS A 84 -1.13 6.89 -14.85
C LYS A 84 -1.17 6.54 -13.38
N ILE A 85 -2.02 7.27 -12.65
CA ILE A 85 -2.10 7.21 -11.21
C ILE A 85 -3.53 6.81 -10.78
N ASN A 86 -3.70 5.68 -10.07
CA ASN A 86 -5.04 5.17 -9.68
C ASN A 86 -5.14 4.81 -8.19
N PHE A 87 -6.18 5.29 -7.52
CA PHE A 87 -6.43 4.96 -6.13
C PHE A 87 -7.00 3.53 -6.01
N VAL A 88 -6.23 2.60 -5.46
CA VAL A 88 -6.64 1.18 -5.27
C VAL A 88 -6.46 0.76 -3.83
N GLU A 89 -7.48 0.14 -3.24
CA GLU A 89 -7.37 -0.48 -1.92
C GLU A 89 -6.54 -1.78 -1.97
N GLU A 90 -5.46 -1.85 -1.20
CA GLU A 90 -4.60 -3.02 -1.07
C GLU A 90 -4.57 -3.58 0.36
N LEU A 91 -4.32 -4.89 0.44
CA LEU A 91 -4.07 -5.58 1.70
C LEU A 91 -2.76 -5.06 2.32
N ARG A 92 -2.70 -4.89 3.64
CA ARG A 92 -1.46 -4.60 4.37
C ARG A 92 -0.63 -5.87 4.55
N LEU A 93 -0.16 -6.39 3.42
CA LEU A 93 0.77 -7.51 3.36
C LEU A 93 2.03 -7.08 2.62
N ASP A 94 3.16 -7.42 3.22
CA ASP A 94 4.47 -7.09 2.70
C ASP A 94 4.76 -7.91 1.44
N LEU A 95 5.01 -7.23 0.32
CA LEU A 95 5.49 -7.84 -0.93
C LEU A 95 4.62 -8.93 -1.56
N TYR A 96 3.36 -9.09 -1.15
CA TYR A 96 2.53 -10.23 -1.56
C TYR A 96 2.31 -10.36 -3.07
N ARG A 97 2.52 -9.31 -3.88
CA ARG A 97 2.43 -9.39 -5.35
C ARG A 97 3.68 -9.96 -6.01
N HIS A 98 4.83 -9.81 -5.37
CA HIS A 98 6.14 -10.21 -5.90
C HIS A 98 6.64 -11.53 -5.30
N TRP A 99 6.19 -11.87 -4.10
CA TRP A 99 6.59 -13.05 -3.37
C TRP A 99 5.49 -14.11 -3.36
N THR A 100 5.75 -15.19 -2.64
CA THR A 100 4.72 -16.19 -2.33
C THR A 100 3.81 -15.62 -1.23
N ILE A 101 2.53 -16.03 -1.23
CA ILE A 101 1.59 -15.61 -0.18
C ILE A 101 2.10 -16.04 1.20
N TYR A 102 2.67 -17.24 1.27
CA TYR A 102 3.22 -17.79 2.50
C TYR A 102 4.33 -16.90 3.08
N ASP A 103 5.32 -16.54 2.26
CA ASP A 103 6.44 -15.72 2.72
C ASP A 103 5.97 -14.32 3.12
N SER A 104 5.04 -13.74 2.39
CA SER A 104 4.46 -12.44 2.74
C SER A 104 3.73 -12.47 4.09
N LEU A 105 2.97 -13.52 4.40
CA LEU A 105 2.32 -13.68 5.70
C LEU A 105 3.33 -13.93 6.83
N CYS A 106 4.45 -14.58 6.55
CA CYS A 106 5.51 -14.80 7.53
C CYS A 106 6.34 -13.54 7.81
N ASN A 107 6.51 -12.67 6.81
CA ASN A 107 7.38 -11.49 6.93
C ASN A 107 6.62 -10.22 7.32
N SER A 108 5.31 -10.15 7.10
CA SER A 108 4.54 -8.97 7.51
C SER A 108 4.44 -8.89 9.02
N CYS A 109 4.89 -7.78 9.62
CA CYS A 109 4.97 -7.61 11.08
C CYS A 109 3.67 -7.98 11.81
N TYR A 110 2.52 -7.52 11.29
CA TYR A 110 1.21 -7.79 11.88
C TYR A 110 0.88 -9.29 11.92
N THR A 111 1.00 -9.98 10.79
CA THR A 111 0.63 -11.39 10.67
C THR A 111 1.67 -12.30 11.32
N ALA A 112 2.95 -11.96 11.20
CA ALA A 112 4.05 -12.65 11.86
C ALA A 112 3.84 -12.70 13.38
N CYS A 113 3.46 -11.57 13.98
CA CYS A 113 3.15 -11.46 15.40
C CYS A 113 1.87 -12.20 15.79
N LYS A 114 0.81 -12.08 14.99
CA LYS A 114 -0.48 -12.74 15.25
C LYS A 114 -0.39 -14.26 15.18
N PHE A 115 0.26 -14.80 14.15
CA PHE A 115 0.45 -16.23 14.00
C PHE A 115 1.64 -16.77 14.79
N LYS A 116 2.49 -15.91 15.36
CA LYS A 116 3.71 -16.28 16.11
C LYS A 116 4.63 -17.17 15.28
N VAL A 117 4.93 -16.72 14.07
CA VAL A 117 5.65 -17.53 13.06
C VAL A 117 7.06 -17.93 13.49
N TRP A 118 7.67 -17.29 14.49
CA TRP A 118 8.94 -17.78 15.07
C TRP A 118 8.84 -19.16 15.76
N SER A 119 7.62 -19.70 15.93
CA SER A 119 7.36 -21.02 16.50
C SER A 119 6.86 -22.02 15.45
N LEU A 120 7.21 -23.30 15.63
CA LEU A 120 6.63 -24.43 14.87
C LEU A 120 5.10 -24.52 15.01
N LYS A 121 4.56 -24.18 16.18
CA LYS A 121 3.11 -24.13 16.39
C LYS A 121 2.48 -22.99 15.58
N GLY A 122 3.17 -21.85 15.51
CA GLY A 122 2.71 -20.71 14.71
C GLY A 122 2.68 -21.01 13.21
N HIS A 123 3.69 -21.72 12.71
CA HIS A 123 3.70 -22.22 11.33
C HIS A 123 2.50 -23.14 11.04
N LYS A 124 2.14 -24.04 11.97
CA LYS A 124 0.96 -24.90 11.83
C LYS A 124 -0.33 -24.08 11.82
N ASN A 125 -0.49 -23.13 12.73
CA ASN A 125 -1.66 -22.24 12.76
C ASN A 125 -1.79 -21.42 11.46
N LEU A 126 -0.67 -20.97 10.87
CA LEU A 126 -0.68 -20.27 9.60
C LEU A 126 -1.13 -21.19 8.45
N LEU A 127 -0.70 -22.46 8.44
CA LEU A 127 -1.15 -23.44 7.45
C LEU A 127 -2.65 -23.76 7.61
N GLU A 128 -3.15 -23.82 8.84
CA GLU A 128 -4.59 -23.95 9.13
C GLU A 128 -5.37 -22.74 8.61
N PHE A 129 -4.84 -21.53 8.77
CA PHE A 129 -5.44 -20.32 8.19
C PHE A 129 -5.48 -20.36 6.65
N LEU A 130 -4.39 -20.81 6.00
CA LEU A 130 -4.36 -21.01 4.55
C LEU A 130 -5.36 -22.07 4.09
N ALA A 131 -5.52 -23.14 4.87
CA ALA A 131 -6.50 -24.19 4.60
C ALA A 131 -7.95 -23.70 4.75
N ASP A 132 -8.24 -22.88 5.76
CA ASP A 132 -9.57 -22.29 5.97
C ASP A 132 -9.98 -21.35 4.83
N MET A 133 -9.01 -20.64 4.23
CA MET A 133 -9.26 -19.83 3.03
C MET A 133 -9.65 -20.68 1.81
N GLY A 134 -9.29 -21.97 1.79
CA GLY A 134 -9.50 -22.87 0.65
C GLY A 134 -8.39 -22.77 -0.40
N LEU A 135 -7.21 -22.25 -0.04
CA LEU A 135 -6.07 -22.14 -0.96
C LEU A 135 -5.23 -23.42 -0.94
N PRO A 136 -5.01 -24.08 -2.09
CA PRO A 136 -4.08 -25.20 -2.18
C PRO A 136 -2.66 -24.77 -1.78
N LEU A 137 -1.96 -25.59 -0.99
CA LEU A 137 -0.62 -25.25 -0.50
C LEU A 137 0.38 -24.98 -1.62
N VAL A 138 0.21 -25.64 -2.78
CA VAL A 138 1.01 -25.41 -3.98
C VAL A 138 0.86 -23.98 -4.48
N GLN A 139 -0.38 -23.45 -4.47
CA GLN A 139 -0.67 -22.07 -4.88
C GLN A 139 -0.10 -21.05 -3.87
N CYS A 140 -0.11 -21.38 -2.58
CA CYS A 140 0.46 -20.52 -1.54
C CYS A 140 2.00 -20.39 -1.61
N LYS A 141 2.68 -21.41 -2.16
CA LYS A 141 4.15 -21.49 -2.25
C LYS A 141 4.72 -21.07 -3.60
N GLN A 142 3.89 -20.76 -4.58
CA GLN A 142 4.34 -20.13 -5.82
C GLN A 142 4.23 -18.61 -5.73
N ARG A 143 4.91 -17.90 -6.64
CA ARG A 143 4.82 -16.44 -6.71
C ARG A 143 3.39 -16.04 -7.03
N PHE A 144 2.88 -15.01 -6.35
CA PHE A 144 1.52 -14.50 -6.57
C PHE A 144 1.27 -14.13 -8.03
N SER A 145 2.26 -13.56 -8.73
CA SER A 145 2.17 -13.25 -10.17
C SER A 145 2.00 -14.47 -11.08
N ALA A 146 2.41 -15.66 -10.64
CA ALA A 146 2.23 -16.91 -11.36
C ALA A 146 0.98 -17.69 -10.91
N MET A 147 0.32 -17.25 -9.84
CA MET A 147 -0.88 -17.87 -9.30
C MET A 147 -2.06 -17.76 -10.29
N ASP A 148 -2.97 -18.74 -10.27
CA ASP A 148 -4.16 -18.69 -11.11
C ASP A 148 -4.97 -17.41 -10.83
N VAL A 149 -5.54 -16.83 -11.89
CA VAL A 149 -6.34 -15.60 -11.85
C VAL A 149 -7.48 -15.74 -10.84
N GLN A 150 -8.13 -16.90 -10.82
CA GLN A 150 -9.23 -17.20 -9.90
C GLN A 150 -8.81 -17.03 -8.43
N PHE A 151 -7.62 -17.50 -8.04
CA PHE A 151 -7.15 -17.33 -6.67
C PHE A 151 -6.74 -15.89 -6.39
N ARG A 152 -6.17 -15.16 -7.37
CA ARG A 152 -5.74 -13.77 -7.18
C ARG A 152 -6.89 -12.80 -6.98
N GLU A 153 -7.96 -12.95 -7.77
CA GLU A 153 -9.13 -12.08 -7.70
C GLU A 153 -9.92 -12.30 -6.41
N ASN A 154 -10.06 -13.57 -6.00
CA ASN A 154 -10.78 -13.93 -4.77
C ASN A 154 -9.93 -13.84 -3.50
N PHE A 155 -8.61 -13.62 -3.61
CA PHE A 155 -7.71 -13.62 -2.45
C PHE A 155 -8.15 -12.63 -1.36
N ARG A 156 -8.59 -11.43 -1.75
CA ARG A 156 -9.07 -10.40 -0.81
C ARG A 156 -10.28 -10.89 -0.02
N SER A 157 -11.31 -11.38 -0.71
CA SER A 157 -12.56 -11.81 -0.07
C SER A 157 -12.36 -13.03 0.83
N TRP A 158 -11.46 -13.95 0.46
CA TRP A 158 -11.14 -15.10 1.31
C TRP A 158 -10.38 -14.71 2.56
N ILE A 159 -9.45 -13.76 2.47
CA ILE A 159 -8.77 -13.23 3.65
C ILE A 159 -9.79 -12.62 4.61
N ASP A 160 -10.73 -11.81 4.13
CA ASP A 160 -11.74 -11.18 4.99
C ASP A 160 -12.60 -12.20 5.73
N ARG A 161 -13.03 -13.24 4.99
CA ARG A 161 -13.83 -14.33 5.56
C ARG A 161 -13.07 -15.10 6.63
N SER A 162 -11.80 -15.42 6.38
CA SER A 162 -10.98 -16.19 7.32
C SER A 162 -10.43 -15.31 8.46
N ALA A 163 -10.25 -14.01 8.25
CA ALA A 163 -9.77 -13.07 9.26
C ALA A 163 -10.68 -13.02 10.49
N ALA A 164 -11.99 -13.13 10.30
CA ALA A 164 -12.97 -13.16 11.38
C ALA A 164 -12.79 -14.36 12.33
N LYS A 165 -12.28 -15.50 11.84
CA LYS A 165 -12.09 -16.72 12.65
C LYS A 165 -10.78 -16.74 13.45
N PHE A 166 -9.76 -16.02 12.99
CA PHE A 166 -8.42 -16.04 13.56
C PHE A 166 -8.11 -14.78 14.39
N ASP A 167 -9.14 -14.07 14.85
CA ASP A 167 -9.03 -12.82 15.65
C ASP A 167 -8.08 -11.79 15.02
N LEU A 168 -8.11 -11.70 13.69
CA LEU A 168 -7.47 -10.64 12.93
C LEU A 168 -8.39 -9.40 12.97
N THR A 169 -8.72 -8.95 14.18
CA THR A 169 -9.62 -7.83 14.52
C THR A 169 -9.16 -6.50 13.94
N THR A 170 -7.88 -6.40 13.60
CA THR A 170 -7.24 -5.21 13.04
C THR A 170 -6.63 -5.52 11.68
N TRP A 171 -7.12 -6.55 10.98
CA TRP A 171 -6.78 -6.69 9.57
C TRP A 171 -7.27 -5.43 8.88
N PRO A 172 -6.39 -4.62 8.28
CA PRO A 172 -6.79 -3.29 7.88
C PRO A 172 -7.54 -3.39 6.56
N MET A 173 -8.85 -3.60 6.67
CA MET A 173 -9.78 -3.23 5.60
C MET A 173 -10.16 -1.75 5.67
N ALA A 174 -9.81 -1.03 6.74
CA ALA A 174 -10.48 0.25 6.96
C ALA A 174 -9.97 1.44 6.13
N HIS A 175 -8.71 1.58 5.69
CA HIS A 175 -8.28 2.79 4.97
C HIS A 175 -7.09 2.45 4.06
N SER A 176 -7.43 2.07 2.83
CA SER A 176 -6.67 2.27 1.61
C SER A 176 -5.23 2.79 1.75
N VAL A 177 -4.25 1.87 1.70
CA VAL A 177 -3.01 2.22 1.00
C VAL A 177 -3.40 2.34 -0.46
N HIS A 178 -3.72 3.55 -0.91
CA HIS A 178 -3.99 3.80 -2.30
C HIS A 178 -2.68 3.69 -3.07
N ARG A 179 -2.37 2.50 -3.57
CA ARG A 179 -1.23 2.33 -4.46
C ARG A 179 -1.65 2.70 -5.87
N LEU A 180 -0.93 3.68 -6.41
CA LEU A 180 -1.11 4.17 -7.77
C LEU A 180 -0.36 3.25 -8.73
N ALA A 181 -1.09 2.65 -9.67
CA ALA A 181 -0.54 1.68 -10.60
C ALA A 181 0.10 2.37 -11.82
N THR A 182 1.43 2.50 -11.82
CA THR A 182 2.18 2.59 -13.09
C THR A 182 2.47 1.20 -13.63
N ARG A 183 2.62 1.08 -14.96
CA ARG A 183 2.64 -0.17 -15.73
C ARG A 183 3.68 -1.20 -15.23
N SER A 184 4.73 -0.75 -14.55
CA SER A 184 5.60 -1.60 -13.72
C SER A 184 5.20 -1.44 -12.26
N SER A 185 4.45 -2.40 -11.72
CA SER A 185 4.03 -2.47 -10.32
C SER A 185 5.21 -2.58 -9.35
N CYS A 186 6.05 -1.56 -9.23
CA CYS A 186 7.10 -1.48 -8.22
C CYS A 186 6.42 -1.04 -6.92
N GLN A 187 6.15 -2.00 -6.04
CA GLN A 187 5.54 -1.71 -4.76
C GLN A 187 6.52 -0.86 -3.93
N GLN A 188 6.08 0.26 -3.37
CA GLN A 188 6.76 1.01 -2.32
C GLN A 188 7.18 0.09 -1.16
N GLN A 189 6.45 -1.01 -0.93
CA GLN A 189 6.85 -2.08 0.00
C GLN A 189 8.20 -2.72 -0.38
N THR A 190 8.49 -2.85 -1.67
CA THR A 190 9.73 -3.42 -2.23
C THR A 190 10.96 -2.55 -1.99
N CYS A 191 10.82 -1.22 -2.04
CA CYS A 191 11.95 -0.34 -1.74
C CYS A 191 12.31 -0.37 -0.25
N TYR A 192 11.33 -0.35 0.65
CA TYR A 192 11.59 -0.39 2.10
C TYR A 192 12.14 -1.73 2.58
N SER A 193 11.54 -2.84 2.16
CA SER A 193 12.02 -4.18 2.54
C SER A 193 13.38 -4.51 1.90
N ALA A 194 13.71 -3.96 0.72
CA ALA A 194 15.05 -4.06 0.15
C ALA A 194 16.10 -3.25 0.93
N LEU A 195 15.74 -2.07 1.46
CA LEU A 195 16.62 -1.24 2.29
C LEU A 195 16.87 -1.79 3.70
N GLN A 196 15.95 -2.59 4.24
CA GLN A 196 16.08 -3.20 5.57
C GLN A 196 16.81 -4.54 5.57
N LEU A 197 17.03 -5.14 4.38
CA LEU A 197 17.75 -6.41 4.19
C LEU A 197 19.19 -6.21 3.68
N SER A 198 19.65 -4.95 3.52
CA SER A 198 21.02 -4.56 3.16
C SER A 198 21.72 -3.88 4.32
#